data_AF-A0A814HK53-F1
#
_entry.id   AF-A0A814HK53-F1
#
_cell.length_a   1.000
_cell.length_b   1.000
_cell.length_c   1.000
_cell.angle_alpha   90.00
_cell.angle_beta   90.00
_cell.angle_gamma   90.00
#
_symmetry.space_group_name_H-M   'P 1'
#
loop_
_entity.id
_entity.type
_entity.pdbx_description
1 polymer ?
#
loop_
_entity_poly.entity_id
_entity_poly.type
_entity_poly.pdbx_seq_one_letter_code
_entity_poly.pdbx_strand_id
1 'polypeptide(L)'
;MKTESSTITVLDITPVKFDELYSKHKKTLSCPCSTISMPLKTFVSNIIKLHPVCKSIFVNQSWIEALYLLNASQYGVWDFRTTASSQFALLSDFCSIAKDMISHIENDVGNNDFITAYLLTDTQIEFEANSTTESFKNSASARIIMFLNYLRTTIRGNYLVSALNTNLIIEISADTDNWFVAIASTVMYNSTSGRRLSCRDDNPTSAATLNPLLNDSVTLDRIQKFESMPNSTIVSGFFAACTPLEALLQSTLDCLYEIE
;
A
#
# COMPACT_ATOMS: atom_id res chain seq x y z
N MET A 1 8.15 -2.58 67.75
CA MET A 1 8.49 -3.96 67.35
C MET A 1 9.36 -3.87 66.11
N LYS A 2 10.60 -4.39 66.16
CA LYS A 2 11.43 -4.53 64.95
C LYS A 2 10.94 -5.78 64.22
N THR A 3 10.36 -5.60 63.05
CA THR A 3 10.08 -6.71 62.14
C THR A 3 11.41 -7.16 61.57
N GLU A 4 11.90 -8.33 62.00
CA GLU A 4 13.07 -8.96 61.39
C GLU A 4 12.67 -9.51 60.02
N SER A 5 13.37 -9.06 58.99
CA SER A 5 13.24 -9.57 57.62
C SER A 5 14.27 -10.66 57.41
N SER A 6 13.83 -11.89 57.14
CA SER A 6 14.71 -13.01 56.76
C SER A 6 14.65 -13.25 55.25
N THR A 7 15.82 -13.40 54.63
CA THR A 7 15.93 -13.72 53.20
C THR A 7 15.95 -15.24 53.03
N ILE A 8 14.99 -15.79 52.29
CA ILE A 8 14.92 -17.20 51.95
C ILE A 8 15.37 -17.38 50.50
N THR A 9 16.38 -18.23 50.26
CA THR A 9 16.87 -18.54 48.92
C THR A 9 16.25 -19.85 48.45
N VAL A 10 15.64 -19.85 47.26
CA VAL A 10 15.06 -21.02 46.61
C VAL A 10 15.89 -21.33 45.37
N LEU A 11 16.40 -22.56 45.26
CA LEU A 11 17.13 -23.06 44.09
C LEU A 11 16.17 -23.82 43.17
N ASP A 12 16.50 -23.92 41.88
CA ASP A 12 15.74 -24.65 40.85
C ASP A 12 14.26 -24.23 40.75
N ILE A 13 14.04 -22.94 40.46
CA ILE A 13 12.70 -22.37 40.29
C ILE A 13 11.99 -22.99 39.06
N THR A 14 10.80 -23.55 39.25
CA THR A 14 9.92 -23.99 38.15
C THR A 14 8.88 -22.91 37.84
N PRO A 15 8.28 -22.87 36.64
CA PRO A 15 7.24 -21.89 36.31
C PRO A 15 6.09 -21.86 37.33
N VAL A 16 5.55 -23.04 37.67
CA VAL A 16 4.48 -23.18 38.68
C VAL A 16 4.91 -22.63 40.03
N LYS A 17 6.16 -22.91 40.46
CA LYS A 17 6.65 -22.46 41.76
C LYS A 17 6.88 -20.94 41.78
N PHE A 18 7.34 -20.39 40.66
CA PHE A 18 7.48 -18.95 40.49
C PHE A 18 6.12 -18.27 40.61
N ASP A 19 5.09 -18.75 39.92
CA ASP A 19 3.75 -18.14 39.96
C ASP A 19 3.12 -18.16 41.36
N GLU A 20 3.30 -19.26 42.10
CA GLU A 20 2.89 -19.36 43.50
C GLU A 20 3.58 -18.31 44.38
N LEU A 21 4.91 -18.19 44.25
CA LEU A 21 5.71 -17.25 45.04
C LEU A 21 5.43 -15.81 44.65
N TYR A 22 5.26 -15.54 43.35
CA TYR A 22 4.94 -14.22 42.83
C TYR A 22 3.57 -13.76 43.33
N SER A 23 2.58 -14.66 43.37
CA SER A 23 1.24 -14.38 43.91
C SER A 23 1.26 -14.00 45.40
N LYS A 24 2.14 -14.64 46.19
CA LYS A 24 2.23 -14.41 47.66
C LYS A 24 3.17 -13.27 48.04
N HIS A 25 4.24 -13.05 47.27
CA HIS A 25 5.37 -12.22 47.65
C HIS A 25 5.78 -11.21 46.56
N LYS A 26 4.87 -10.80 45.68
CA LYS A 26 5.11 -9.92 44.51
C LYS A 26 6.09 -8.75 44.75
N LYS A 27 6.01 -8.09 45.92
CA LYS A 27 6.83 -6.89 46.24
C LYS A 27 8.25 -7.21 46.73
N THR A 28 8.49 -8.42 47.23
CA THR A 28 9.74 -8.81 47.89
C THR A 28 10.45 -9.97 47.19
N LEU A 29 9.78 -10.61 46.23
CA LEU A 29 10.37 -11.68 45.43
C LEU A 29 11.36 -11.09 44.41
N SER A 30 12.57 -11.64 44.39
CA SER A 30 13.59 -11.35 43.38
C SER A 30 14.08 -12.65 42.78
N CYS A 31 13.89 -12.81 41.48
CA CYS A 31 14.31 -13.99 40.73
C CYS A 31 15.20 -13.54 39.57
N PRO A 32 16.52 -13.38 39.77
CA PRO A 32 17.42 -12.93 38.72
C PRO A 32 17.57 -13.99 37.63
N CYS A 33 17.62 -13.56 36.37
CA CYS A 33 17.85 -14.45 35.23
C CYS A 33 19.35 -14.81 35.12
N SER A 34 19.64 -16.06 34.73
CA SER A 34 21.02 -16.46 34.38
C SER A 34 21.48 -15.88 33.05
N THR A 35 20.53 -15.62 32.14
CA THR A 35 20.73 -14.97 30.85
C THR A 35 19.78 -13.79 30.75
N ILE A 36 20.32 -12.59 30.53
CA ILE A 36 19.54 -11.35 30.55
C ILE A 36 19.00 -10.93 29.18
N SER A 37 19.45 -11.59 28.10
CA SER A 37 19.07 -11.26 26.72
C SER A 37 18.82 -12.53 25.92
N MET A 38 17.71 -12.60 25.21
CA MET A 38 17.40 -13.70 24.30
C MET A 38 16.58 -13.21 23.11
N PRO A 39 16.83 -13.67 21.88
CA PRO A 39 16.05 -13.27 20.71
C PRO A 39 14.57 -13.67 20.83
N LEU A 40 13.64 -12.79 20.46
CA LEU A 40 12.19 -13.07 20.53
C LEU A 40 11.78 -14.34 19.77
N LYS A 41 12.44 -14.66 18.65
CA LYS A 41 12.13 -15.87 17.85
C LYS A 41 12.29 -17.20 18.61
N THR A 42 12.94 -17.21 19.77
CA THR A 42 13.07 -18.44 20.56
C THR A 42 11.77 -18.83 21.28
N PHE A 43 10.86 -17.88 21.49
CA PHE A 43 9.59 -18.12 22.19
C PHE A 43 8.37 -17.45 21.54
N VAL A 44 8.55 -16.56 20.56
CA VAL A 44 7.46 -15.92 19.80
C VAL A 44 7.40 -16.49 18.39
N SER A 45 6.20 -16.85 17.95
CA SER A 45 5.91 -17.22 16.56
C SER A 45 4.96 -16.19 15.95
N ASN A 46 5.34 -15.65 14.79
CA ASN A 46 4.53 -14.69 14.05
C ASN A 46 3.93 -15.34 12.81
N ILE A 47 2.64 -15.11 12.55
CA ILE A 47 1.97 -15.54 11.31
C ILE A 47 1.58 -14.29 10.55
N ILE A 48 2.20 -14.08 9.39
CA ILE A 48 1.94 -12.90 8.57
C ILE A 48 1.02 -13.26 7.41
N LYS A 49 0.00 -12.44 7.21
CA LYS A 49 -1.00 -12.62 6.16
C LYS A 49 -0.99 -11.40 5.25
N LEU A 50 -0.62 -11.61 3.99
CA LEU A 50 -0.81 -10.63 2.92
C LEU A 50 -2.29 -10.48 2.58
N HIS A 51 -2.64 -9.32 2.03
CA HIS A 51 -3.97 -9.08 1.48
C HIS A 51 -4.31 -10.13 0.40
N PRO A 52 -5.55 -10.66 0.35
CA PRO A 52 -5.93 -11.72 -0.60
C PRO A 52 -5.62 -11.38 -2.07
N VAL A 53 -5.72 -10.10 -2.44
CA VAL A 53 -5.40 -9.62 -3.79
C VAL A 53 -3.98 -9.99 -4.24
N CYS A 54 -3.01 -10.03 -3.32
CA CYS A 54 -1.62 -10.37 -3.63
C CYS A 54 -1.39 -11.86 -3.92
N LYS A 55 -2.42 -12.69 -3.75
CA LYS A 55 -2.42 -14.12 -4.12
C LYS A 55 -3.43 -14.42 -5.24
N SER A 56 -4.13 -13.40 -5.71
CA SER A 56 -5.15 -13.54 -6.75
C SER A 56 -4.53 -13.60 -8.15
N ILE A 57 -5.35 -13.93 -9.14
CA ILE A 57 -4.94 -13.88 -10.55
C ILE A 57 -4.60 -12.45 -11.01
N PHE A 58 -5.10 -11.43 -10.31
CA PHE A 58 -5.02 -10.03 -10.75
C PHE A 58 -3.62 -9.43 -10.68
N VAL A 59 -2.72 -10.04 -9.90
CA VAL A 59 -1.30 -9.66 -9.83
C VAL A 59 -0.41 -10.56 -10.70
N ASN A 60 -0.99 -11.55 -11.40
CA ASN A 60 -0.22 -12.42 -12.28
C ASN A 60 0.06 -11.73 -13.61
N GLN A 61 1.25 -12.01 -14.15
CA GLN A 61 1.68 -11.47 -15.44
C GLN A 61 0.70 -11.78 -16.58
N SER A 62 0.14 -12.99 -16.63
CA SER A 62 -0.82 -13.37 -17.68
C SER A 62 -2.11 -12.54 -17.65
N TRP A 63 -2.57 -12.10 -16.47
CA TRP A 63 -3.72 -11.21 -16.35
C TRP A 63 -3.39 -9.80 -16.84
N ILE A 64 -2.23 -9.28 -16.42
CA ILE A 64 -1.74 -7.95 -16.81
C ILE A 64 -1.56 -7.87 -18.33
N GLU A 65 -1.03 -8.92 -18.95
CA GLU A 65 -0.85 -9.05 -20.40
C GLU A 65 -2.18 -9.18 -21.14
N ALA A 66 -3.15 -9.93 -20.60
CA ALA A 66 -4.47 -10.05 -21.20
C ALA A 66 -5.22 -8.71 -21.27
N LEU A 67 -4.91 -7.77 -20.37
CA LEU A 67 -5.47 -6.42 -20.36
C LEU A 67 -4.67 -5.43 -21.20
N TYR A 68 -3.50 -5.80 -21.72
CA TYR A 68 -2.68 -4.91 -22.52
C TYR A 68 -3.29 -4.72 -23.91
N LEU A 69 -3.39 -3.46 -24.34
CA LEU A 69 -3.88 -3.09 -25.66
C LEU A 69 -2.86 -2.16 -26.33
N LEU A 70 -2.37 -2.56 -27.51
CA LEU A 70 -1.42 -1.76 -28.31
C LEU A 70 -1.95 -0.35 -28.61
N ASN A 71 -3.27 -0.22 -28.76
CA ASN A 71 -3.94 1.05 -29.02
C ASN A 71 -4.64 1.64 -27.78
N ALA A 72 -4.18 1.32 -26.57
CA ALA A 72 -4.74 1.83 -25.31
C ALA A 72 -4.87 3.36 -25.30
N SER A 73 -3.92 4.09 -25.90
CA SER A 73 -3.95 5.56 -26.00
C SER A 73 -5.03 6.11 -26.94
N GLN A 74 -5.72 5.27 -27.73
CA GLN A 74 -6.88 5.69 -28.52
C GLN A 74 -8.15 5.82 -27.66
N TYR A 75 -8.15 5.25 -26.45
CA TYR A 75 -9.22 5.37 -25.49
C TYR A 75 -8.95 6.56 -24.55
N GLY A 76 -10.02 7.09 -23.95
CA GLY A 76 -9.89 8.18 -22.97
C GLY A 76 -9.24 7.71 -21.68
N VAL A 77 -8.69 8.64 -20.89
CA VAL A 77 -8.03 8.33 -19.60
C VAL A 77 -8.98 7.60 -18.63
N TRP A 78 -10.28 7.90 -18.72
CA TRP A 78 -11.34 7.28 -17.90
C TRP A 78 -11.78 5.90 -18.37
N ASP A 79 -11.32 5.45 -19.54
CA ASP A 79 -11.61 4.12 -20.01
C ASP A 79 -10.76 3.10 -19.25
N PHE A 80 -11.41 2.06 -18.72
CA PHE A 80 -10.74 0.96 -18.03
C PHE A 80 -9.61 0.37 -18.87
N ARG A 81 -9.84 0.19 -20.17
CA ARG A 81 -8.86 -0.39 -21.11
C ARG A 81 -7.60 0.44 -21.27
N THR A 82 -7.66 1.74 -20.98
CA THR A 82 -6.50 2.61 -21.02
C THR A 82 -5.56 2.30 -19.86
N THR A 83 -6.07 2.25 -18.64
CA THR A 83 -5.20 2.25 -17.44
C THR A 83 -5.10 0.90 -16.75
N ALA A 84 -6.01 -0.04 -16.99
CA ALA A 84 -6.12 -1.28 -16.22
C ALA A 84 -4.83 -2.08 -16.15
N SER A 85 -4.20 -2.38 -17.31
CA SER A 85 -2.94 -3.14 -17.35
C SER A 85 -1.85 -2.49 -16.48
N SER A 86 -1.68 -1.17 -16.59
CA SER A 86 -0.69 -0.43 -15.78
C SER A 86 -1.02 -0.36 -14.29
N GLN A 87 -2.31 -0.32 -13.92
CA GLN A 87 -2.75 -0.33 -12.53
C GLN A 87 -2.52 -1.71 -11.88
N PHE A 88 -2.85 -2.81 -12.59
CA PHE A 88 -2.59 -4.16 -12.10
C PHE A 88 -1.09 -4.49 -12.05
N ALA A 89 -0.29 -3.97 -12.98
CA ALA A 89 1.17 -4.04 -12.89
C ALA A 89 1.69 -3.36 -11.62
N LEU A 90 1.24 -2.13 -11.34
CA LEU A 90 1.61 -1.42 -10.11
C LEU A 90 1.14 -2.14 -8.84
N LEU A 91 -0.06 -2.73 -8.87
CA LEU A 91 -0.57 -3.55 -7.77
C LEU A 91 0.31 -4.79 -7.52
N SER A 92 0.77 -5.46 -8.58
CA SER A 92 1.71 -6.58 -8.48
C SER A 92 3.04 -6.15 -7.84
N ASP A 93 3.57 -5.00 -8.26
CA ASP A 93 4.79 -4.43 -7.68
C ASP A 93 4.61 -4.11 -6.20
N PHE A 94 3.48 -3.51 -5.81
CA PHE A 94 3.16 -3.24 -4.41
C PHE A 94 3.00 -4.51 -3.58
N CYS A 95 2.41 -5.56 -4.15
CA CYS A 95 2.34 -6.86 -3.49
C CYS A 95 3.72 -7.50 -3.28
N SER A 96 4.63 -7.34 -4.25
CA SER A 96 6.02 -7.80 -4.14
C SER A 96 6.78 -7.01 -3.07
N ILE A 97 6.68 -5.69 -3.09
CA ILE A 97 7.28 -4.82 -2.06
C ILE A 97 6.73 -5.16 -0.67
N ALA A 98 5.42 -5.35 -0.54
CA ALA A 98 4.81 -5.72 0.73
C ALA A 98 5.34 -7.07 1.24
N LYS A 99 5.51 -8.06 0.35
CA LYS A 99 6.07 -9.37 0.70
C LYS A 99 7.51 -9.26 1.21
N ASP A 100 8.37 -8.53 0.50
CA ASP A 100 9.77 -8.36 0.87
C ASP A 100 9.88 -7.62 2.21
N MET A 101 9.10 -6.55 2.37
CA MET A 101 9.03 -5.77 3.59
C MET A 101 8.59 -6.62 4.79
N ILE A 102 7.58 -7.45 4.60
CA ILE A 102 7.09 -8.39 5.62
C ILE A 102 8.17 -9.39 6.02
N SER A 103 8.88 -9.97 5.06
CA SER A 103 10.00 -10.88 5.33
C SER A 103 11.10 -10.20 6.14
N HIS A 104 11.37 -8.92 5.87
CA HIS A 104 12.32 -8.15 6.68
C HIS A 104 11.82 -7.90 8.10
N ILE A 105 10.56 -7.49 8.26
CA ILE A 105 9.97 -7.25 9.58
C ILE A 105 9.95 -8.52 10.42
N GLU A 106 9.63 -9.68 9.84
CA GLU A 106 9.65 -10.96 10.55
C GLU A 106 11.04 -11.27 11.12
N ASN A 107 12.08 -11.06 10.32
CA ASN A 107 13.46 -11.23 10.74
C ASN A 107 13.87 -10.21 11.80
N ASP A 108 13.50 -8.94 11.64
CA ASP A 108 13.84 -7.88 12.59
C ASP A 108 13.16 -8.10 13.95
N VAL A 109 11.86 -8.43 13.96
CA VAL A 109 11.12 -8.77 15.19
C VAL A 109 11.73 -10.01 15.85
N GLY A 110 11.98 -11.07 15.07
CA GLY A 110 12.50 -12.32 15.61
C GLY A 110 13.93 -12.22 16.17
N ASN A 111 14.77 -11.38 15.56
CA ASN A 111 16.13 -11.12 16.02
C ASN A 111 16.22 -10.00 17.06
N ASN A 112 15.13 -9.28 17.34
CA ASN A 112 15.11 -8.31 18.41
C ASN A 112 15.25 -9.02 19.76
N ASP A 113 16.23 -8.59 20.53
CA ASP A 113 16.55 -9.17 21.82
C ASP A 113 15.51 -8.75 22.88
N PHE A 114 14.95 -9.75 23.55
CA PHE A 114 14.16 -9.56 24.76
C PHE A 114 15.10 -9.47 25.96
N ILE A 115 15.15 -8.30 26.60
CA ILE A 115 16.10 -8.01 27.68
C ILE A 115 15.37 -7.92 29.02
N THR A 116 15.71 -8.81 29.95
CA THR A 116 15.24 -8.73 31.34
C THR A 116 16.26 -9.26 32.32
N ALA A 117 16.50 -8.52 33.41
CA ALA A 117 17.38 -8.96 34.49
C ALA A 117 16.68 -9.92 35.47
N TYR A 118 15.36 -9.96 35.45
CA TYR A 118 14.54 -10.73 36.40
C TYR A 118 13.47 -11.53 35.67
N LEU A 119 13.09 -12.66 36.25
CA LEU A 119 12.03 -13.51 35.72
C LEU A 119 10.71 -12.75 35.73
N LEU A 120 10.01 -12.80 34.60
CA LEU A 120 8.73 -12.16 34.37
C LEU A 120 7.62 -13.21 34.34
N THR A 121 6.41 -12.79 34.63
CA THR A 121 5.21 -13.63 34.42
C THR A 121 4.88 -13.74 32.94
N ASP A 122 4.16 -14.78 32.54
CA ASP A 122 3.71 -14.98 31.15
C ASP A 122 2.99 -13.75 30.59
N THR A 123 2.13 -13.12 31.41
CA THR A 123 1.40 -11.91 31.01
C THR A 123 2.30 -10.72 30.70
N GLN A 124 3.43 -10.59 31.41
CA GLN A 124 4.40 -9.53 31.15
C GLN A 124 5.22 -9.83 29.90
N ILE A 125 5.60 -11.09 29.69
CA ILE A 125 6.30 -11.51 28.46
C ILE A 125 5.42 -11.25 27.24
N GLU A 126 4.15 -11.64 27.30
CA GLU A 126 3.18 -11.42 26.22
C GLU A 126 2.97 -9.92 25.96
N PHE A 127 2.85 -9.10 27.01
CA PHE A 127 2.71 -7.66 26.87
C PHE A 127 3.89 -7.03 26.13
N GLU A 128 5.12 -7.36 26.52
CA GLU A 128 6.32 -6.82 25.89
C GLU A 128 6.49 -7.32 24.44
N ALA A 129 6.21 -8.60 24.17
CA ALA A 129 6.23 -9.16 22.83
C ALA A 129 5.20 -8.49 21.90
N ASN A 130 3.99 -8.27 22.40
CA ASN A 130 2.93 -7.58 21.67
C ASN A 130 3.29 -6.11 21.43
N SER A 131 3.81 -5.40 22.42
CA SER A 131 4.28 -4.01 22.30
C SER A 131 5.38 -3.88 21.24
N THR A 132 6.35 -4.79 21.26
CA THR A 132 7.42 -4.85 20.25
C THR A 132 6.84 -5.08 18.86
N THR A 133 5.99 -6.10 18.70
CA THR A 133 5.34 -6.43 17.42
C THR A 133 4.53 -5.25 16.88
N GLU A 134 3.81 -4.56 17.75
CA GLU A 134 3.00 -3.39 17.39
C GLU A 134 3.87 -2.20 16.95
N SER A 135 5.01 -1.97 17.61
CA SER A 135 5.98 -0.96 17.17
C SER A 135 6.50 -1.23 15.75
N PHE A 136 6.83 -2.49 15.45
CA PHE A 136 7.27 -2.88 14.11
C PHE A 136 6.17 -2.72 13.05
N LYS A 137 4.92 -3.08 13.37
CA LYS A 137 3.76 -2.84 12.46
C LYS A 137 3.55 -1.36 12.16
N ASN A 138 3.67 -0.50 13.18
CA ASN A 138 3.51 0.94 13.02
C ASN A 138 4.65 1.55 12.20
N SER A 139 5.89 1.12 12.46
CA SER A 139 7.07 1.48 11.65
C SER A 139 6.91 1.06 10.20
N ALA A 140 6.38 -0.15 9.95
CA ALA A 140 6.12 -0.64 8.61
C ALA A 140 5.08 0.20 7.86
N SER A 141 3.95 0.46 8.50
CA SER A 141 2.88 1.29 7.94
C SER A 141 3.40 2.69 7.60
N ALA A 142 4.18 3.30 8.50
CA ALA A 142 4.78 4.61 8.27
C ALA A 142 5.75 4.61 7.08
N ARG A 143 6.59 3.58 6.92
CA ARG A 143 7.51 3.45 5.78
C ARG A 143 6.77 3.34 4.45
N ILE A 144 5.69 2.55 4.38
CA ILE A 144 4.87 2.45 3.15
C ILE A 144 4.23 3.79 2.82
N ILE A 145 3.63 4.47 3.81
CA ILE A 145 3.02 5.79 3.61
C ILE A 145 4.06 6.81 3.12
N MET A 146 5.25 6.83 3.72
CA MET A 146 6.35 7.70 3.29
C MET A 146 6.78 7.39 1.86
N PHE A 147 6.91 6.11 1.49
CA PHE A 147 7.26 5.69 0.13
C PHE A 147 6.21 6.15 -0.88
N LEU A 148 4.92 5.95 -0.59
CA LEU A 148 3.82 6.41 -1.46
C LEU A 148 3.83 7.93 -1.62
N ASN A 149 3.98 8.68 -0.52
CA ASN A 149 4.06 10.13 -0.57
C ASN A 149 5.29 10.62 -1.35
N TYR A 150 6.42 9.94 -1.22
CA TYR A 150 7.62 10.22 -2.00
C TYR A 150 7.39 10.00 -3.49
N LEU A 151 6.75 8.89 -3.89
CA LEU A 151 6.41 8.63 -5.28
C LEU A 151 5.49 9.71 -5.85
N ARG A 152 4.40 10.04 -5.14
CA ARG A 152 3.46 11.09 -5.56
C ARG A 152 4.15 12.44 -5.71
N THR A 153 4.99 12.82 -4.76
CA THR A 153 5.74 14.09 -4.79
C THR A 153 6.74 14.11 -5.94
N THR A 154 7.44 13.00 -6.18
CA THR A 154 8.43 12.87 -7.26
C THR A 154 7.75 12.94 -8.64
N ILE A 155 6.63 12.23 -8.82
CA ILE A 155 5.86 12.25 -10.06
C ILE A 155 5.37 13.67 -10.37
N ARG A 156 4.79 14.37 -9.38
CA ARG A 156 4.27 15.73 -9.54
C ARG A 156 5.39 16.76 -9.74
N GLY A 157 6.43 16.70 -8.92
CA GLY A 157 7.54 17.66 -8.94
C GLY A 157 8.39 17.59 -10.22
N ASN A 158 8.50 16.40 -10.82
CA ASN A 158 9.30 16.18 -12.03
C ASN A 158 8.46 16.06 -13.31
N TYR A 159 7.13 16.20 -13.23
CA TYR A 159 6.23 16.05 -14.39
C TYR A 159 6.45 14.74 -15.15
N LEU A 160 6.64 13.64 -14.42
CA LEU A 160 6.91 12.34 -15.05
C LEU A 160 5.73 11.95 -15.94
N VAL A 161 6.01 11.80 -17.23
CA VAL A 161 5.00 11.44 -18.23
C VAL A 161 4.68 9.96 -18.11
N SER A 162 3.41 9.64 -17.94
CA SER A 162 2.92 8.27 -17.97
C SER A 162 3.15 7.66 -19.36
N ALA A 163 3.46 6.37 -19.43
CA ALA A 163 3.73 5.69 -20.70
C ALA A 163 2.57 5.79 -21.72
N LEU A 164 1.33 5.96 -21.23
CA LEU A 164 0.13 6.08 -22.04
C LEU A 164 -0.34 7.53 -22.23
N ASN A 165 0.46 8.52 -21.82
CA ASN A 165 0.14 9.95 -21.96
C ASN A 165 -1.17 10.34 -21.27
N THR A 166 -1.52 9.70 -20.15
CA THR A 166 -2.74 9.99 -19.37
C THR A 166 -2.65 11.28 -18.57
N ASN A 167 -1.46 11.86 -18.43
CA ASN A 167 -1.20 13.11 -17.72
C ASN A 167 -0.64 14.24 -18.60
N LEU A 168 -0.22 13.94 -19.84
CA LEU A 168 0.36 14.90 -20.78
C LEU A 168 -0.14 14.63 -22.20
N ILE A 169 -0.48 15.67 -22.94
CA ILE A 169 -0.83 15.63 -24.36
C ILE A 169 0.20 16.41 -25.18
N ILE A 170 0.48 15.95 -26.39
CA ILE A 170 1.26 16.70 -27.37
C ILE A 170 0.29 17.29 -28.38
N GLU A 171 0.17 18.62 -28.37
CA GLU A 171 -0.67 19.38 -29.28
C GLU A 171 0.18 19.84 -30.47
N ILE A 172 -0.27 19.56 -31.69
CA ILE A 172 0.39 20.01 -32.90
C ILE A 172 -0.41 21.20 -33.45
N SER A 173 0.17 22.39 -33.42
CA SER A 173 -0.39 23.58 -34.04
C SER A 173 0.32 23.85 -35.36
N ALA A 174 -0.46 24.04 -36.42
CA ALA A 174 0.03 24.56 -37.68
C ALA A 174 -0.22 26.07 -37.73
N ASP A 175 0.75 26.84 -38.20
CA ASP A 175 0.56 28.26 -38.48
C ASP A 175 0.35 28.51 -39.98
N THR A 176 -0.03 29.74 -40.32
CA THR A 176 -0.28 30.18 -41.68
C THR A 176 0.90 29.97 -42.64
N ASP A 177 2.13 29.87 -42.12
CA ASP A 177 3.36 29.70 -42.89
C ASP A 177 3.85 28.24 -42.98
N ASN A 178 2.97 27.24 -42.80
CA ASN A 178 3.26 25.81 -43.00
C ASN A 178 4.29 25.20 -42.03
N TRP A 179 4.57 25.86 -40.91
CA TRP A 179 5.34 25.29 -39.82
C TRP A 179 4.43 24.57 -38.81
N PHE A 180 4.92 23.44 -38.29
CA PHE A 180 4.27 22.68 -37.23
C PHE A 180 5.03 22.88 -35.92
N VAL A 181 4.34 23.34 -34.88
CA VAL A 181 4.87 23.38 -33.51
C VAL A 181 4.18 22.31 -32.69
N ALA A 182 4.97 21.45 -32.06
CA ALA A 182 4.51 20.49 -31.07
C ALA A 182 4.67 21.08 -29.67
N ILE A 183 3.57 21.21 -28.94
CA ILE A 183 3.53 21.74 -27.57
C ILE A 183 3.12 20.61 -26.64
N ALA A 184 3.92 20.38 -25.60
CA ALA A 184 3.57 19.47 -24.53
C ALA A 184 2.73 20.22 -23.49
N SER A 185 1.46 19.81 -23.35
CA SER A 185 0.49 20.41 -22.44
C SER A 185 0.01 19.36 -21.44
N THR A 186 -0.21 19.74 -20.18
CA THR A 186 -0.80 18.81 -19.20
C THR A 186 -2.25 18.54 -19.56
N VAL A 187 -2.73 17.31 -19.38
CA VAL A 187 -4.13 17.02 -19.67
C VAL A 187 -5.03 17.83 -18.73
N MET A 188 -6.03 18.48 -19.31
CA MET A 188 -7.00 19.34 -18.64
C MET A 188 -8.40 18.75 -18.82
N TYR A 189 -9.23 18.89 -17.79
CA TYR A 189 -10.61 18.39 -17.77
C TYR A 189 -11.55 19.47 -17.27
N ASN A 190 -12.80 19.48 -17.74
CA ASN A 190 -13.86 20.30 -17.14
C ASN A 190 -14.63 19.47 -16.11
N SER A 191 -14.67 19.91 -14.85
CA SER A 191 -15.51 19.28 -13.83
C SER A 191 -17.00 19.51 -14.10
N THR A 192 -17.86 18.74 -13.43
CA THR A 192 -19.32 18.95 -13.40
C THR A 192 -19.73 20.33 -12.90
N SER A 193 -18.86 20.99 -12.12
CA SER A 193 -19.05 22.38 -11.66
C SER A 193 -18.54 23.44 -12.65
N GLY A 194 -18.07 23.03 -13.84
CA GLY A 194 -17.51 23.93 -14.85
C GLY A 194 -16.09 24.43 -14.57
N ARG A 195 -15.44 23.93 -13.50
CA ARG A 195 -14.04 24.25 -13.17
C ARG A 195 -13.10 23.41 -14.04
N ARG A 196 -12.05 24.03 -14.57
CA ARG A 196 -10.95 23.29 -15.22
C ARG A 196 -10.04 22.66 -14.17
N LEU A 197 -9.85 21.35 -14.26
CA LEU A 197 -8.95 20.54 -13.43
C LEU A 197 -7.78 20.06 -14.28
N SER A 198 -6.57 20.19 -13.76
CA SER A 198 -5.34 19.76 -14.42
C SER A 198 -4.80 18.47 -13.82
N CYS A 199 -4.23 17.60 -14.65
CA CYS A 199 -3.38 16.51 -14.16
C CYS A 199 -2.12 16.98 -13.42
N ARG A 200 -1.74 18.25 -13.59
CA ARG A 200 -0.61 18.85 -12.89
C ARG A 200 -0.89 18.99 -11.40
N ASP A 201 -1.97 19.69 -11.08
CA ASP A 201 -2.22 20.21 -9.75
C ASP A 201 -3.33 19.45 -9.05
N ASP A 202 -4.42 19.16 -9.77
CA ASP A 202 -5.64 18.61 -9.18
C ASP A 202 -5.64 17.06 -9.13
N ASN A 203 -4.99 16.40 -10.10
CA ASN A 203 -5.02 14.92 -10.27
C ASN A 203 -6.44 14.34 -10.11
N PRO A 204 -7.41 14.76 -10.95
CA PRO A 204 -8.78 14.31 -10.83
C PRO A 204 -8.88 12.79 -10.91
N THR A 205 -9.82 12.24 -10.16
CA THR A 205 -10.15 10.82 -10.14
C THR A 205 -11.64 10.63 -10.40
N SER A 206 -12.00 9.54 -11.07
CA SER A 206 -13.39 9.18 -11.37
C SER A 206 -13.50 7.67 -11.51
N ALA A 207 -14.72 7.13 -11.39
CA ALA A 207 -14.97 5.73 -11.66
C ALA A 207 -14.57 5.39 -13.10
N ALA A 208 -13.85 4.28 -13.27
CA ALA A 208 -13.46 3.82 -14.60
C ALA A 208 -14.67 3.27 -15.36
N THR A 209 -14.65 3.45 -16.67
CA THR A 209 -15.76 3.08 -17.54
C THR A 209 -15.31 2.25 -18.73
N LEU A 210 -16.20 1.43 -19.27
CA LEU A 210 -16.05 0.83 -20.59
C LEU A 210 -16.87 1.65 -21.58
N ASN A 211 -16.20 2.47 -22.40
CA ASN A 211 -16.87 3.31 -23.38
C ASN A 211 -17.06 2.57 -24.71
N PRO A 212 -18.18 2.78 -25.42
CA PRO A 212 -18.34 2.22 -26.76
C PRO A 212 -17.28 2.77 -27.72
N LEU A 213 -16.80 1.92 -28.63
CA LEU A 213 -15.89 2.32 -29.71
C LEU A 213 -16.62 3.31 -30.63
N LEU A 214 -16.25 4.58 -30.55
CA LEU A 214 -16.75 5.59 -31.48
C LEU A 214 -16.01 5.46 -32.82
N ASN A 215 -16.75 5.23 -33.91
CA ASN A 215 -16.24 5.25 -35.28
C ASN A 215 -15.72 6.66 -35.64
N ASP A 216 -14.42 6.74 -35.87
CA ASP A 216 -13.63 7.71 -36.64
C ASP A 216 -13.78 9.24 -36.46
N SER A 217 -12.64 9.93 -36.65
CA SER A 217 -12.39 11.40 -36.69
C SER A 217 -12.31 12.21 -35.38
N VAL A 218 -12.75 11.69 -34.23
CA VAL A 218 -12.74 12.43 -32.94
C VAL A 218 -11.54 12.04 -32.06
N THR A 219 -10.33 12.03 -32.61
CA THR A 219 -9.13 11.53 -31.89
C THR A 219 -8.54 12.52 -30.88
N LEU A 220 -8.82 13.82 -31.00
CA LEU A 220 -8.26 14.86 -30.11
C LEU A 220 -9.22 15.27 -28.98
N ASP A 221 -10.54 15.23 -29.17
CA ASP A 221 -11.53 15.68 -28.17
C ASP A 221 -11.75 14.64 -27.04
N ARG A 222 -11.31 13.38 -27.26
CA ARG A 222 -11.52 12.26 -26.32
C ARG A 222 -10.65 12.31 -25.06
N ILE A 223 -9.54 13.04 -25.09
CA ILE A 223 -8.63 13.17 -23.95
C ILE A 223 -9.17 14.19 -22.92
N GLN A 224 -10.10 15.08 -23.32
CA GLN A 224 -10.48 16.27 -22.52
C GLN A 224 -11.83 16.20 -21.80
N LYS A 225 -12.76 15.29 -22.16
CA LYS A 225 -14.11 15.27 -21.55
C LYS A 225 -14.19 14.34 -20.33
N PHE A 226 -14.68 14.90 -19.23
CA PHE A 226 -14.88 14.28 -17.90
C PHE A 226 -16.08 13.33 -17.83
N GLU A 227 -16.89 13.27 -18.88
CA GLU A 227 -18.18 12.58 -18.81
C GLU A 227 -18.05 11.16 -19.36
N SER A 228 -18.52 10.21 -18.54
CA SER A 228 -18.95 8.90 -19.02
C SER A 228 -19.74 9.10 -20.31
N MET A 229 -19.28 8.48 -21.41
CA MET A 229 -20.04 8.57 -22.64
C MET A 229 -21.45 8.04 -22.39
N PRO A 230 -22.49 8.59 -23.07
CA PRO A 230 -23.81 7.99 -23.02
C PRO A 230 -23.70 6.48 -23.35
N ASN A 231 -24.24 5.63 -22.48
CA ASN A 231 -24.14 4.15 -22.53
C ASN A 231 -22.79 3.54 -22.09
N SER A 232 -21.92 4.26 -21.39
CA SER A 232 -20.74 3.65 -20.77
C SER A 232 -21.12 2.76 -19.59
N THR A 233 -20.43 1.62 -19.42
CA THR A 233 -20.60 0.76 -18.25
C THR A 233 -19.55 1.10 -17.20
N ILE A 234 -19.96 1.36 -15.96
CA ILE A 234 -19.03 1.60 -14.85
C ILE A 234 -18.41 0.28 -14.42
N VAL A 235 -17.09 0.26 -14.22
CA VAL A 235 -16.37 -0.87 -13.63
C VAL A 235 -16.36 -0.69 -12.12
N SER A 236 -17.20 -1.44 -11.41
CA SER A 236 -17.36 -1.33 -9.95
C SER A 236 -16.02 -1.42 -9.22
N GLY A 237 -15.80 -0.54 -8.24
CA GLY A 237 -14.57 -0.51 -7.44
C GLY A 237 -13.28 -0.16 -8.18
N PHE A 238 -13.32 0.18 -9.48
CA PHE A 238 -12.16 0.60 -10.24
C PHE A 238 -12.22 2.09 -10.57
N PHE A 239 -11.15 2.81 -10.29
CA PHE A 239 -11.03 4.22 -10.58
C PHE A 239 -9.98 4.45 -11.67
N ALA A 240 -10.18 5.52 -12.41
CA ALA A 240 -9.20 6.07 -13.33
C ALA A 240 -8.72 7.44 -12.79
N ALA A 241 -7.52 7.82 -13.20
CA ALA A 241 -6.88 9.08 -12.82
C ALA A 241 -5.79 9.42 -13.84
N CYS A 242 -5.19 10.59 -13.67
CA CYS A 242 -4.04 11.04 -14.46
C CYS A 242 -2.84 10.09 -14.41
N THR A 243 -2.67 9.33 -13.32
CA THR A 243 -1.60 8.34 -13.18
C THR A 243 -2.16 7.03 -12.62
N PRO A 244 -1.54 5.88 -12.95
CA PRO A 244 -1.94 4.59 -12.39
C PRO A 244 -1.87 4.56 -10.85
N LEU A 245 -0.92 5.30 -10.26
CA LEU A 245 -0.77 5.40 -8.81
C LEU A 245 -1.98 6.06 -8.14
N GLU A 246 -2.38 7.25 -8.62
CA GLU A 246 -3.55 7.95 -8.04
C GLU A 246 -4.84 7.17 -8.28
N ALA A 247 -4.95 6.50 -9.42
CA ALA A 247 -6.09 5.64 -9.74
C ALA A 247 -6.20 4.44 -8.80
N LEU A 248 -5.08 3.72 -8.59
CA LEU A 248 -5.03 2.56 -7.71
C LEU A 248 -5.31 2.94 -6.24
N LEU A 249 -4.80 4.09 -5.77
CA LEU A 249 -5.04 4.57 -4.41
C LEU A 249 -6.51 4.90 -4.10
N GLN A 250 -7.30 5.24 -5.14
CA GLN A 250 -8.74 5.47 -4.98
C GLN A 250 -9.58 4.21 -5.23
N SER A 251 -9.02 3.22 -5.90
CA SER A 251 -9.73 1.99 -6.24
C SER A 251 -9.95 1.11 -5.01
N THR A 252 -11.18 0.66 -4.80
CA THR A 252 -11.52 -0.32 -3.76
C THR A 252 -11.26 -1.75 -4.23
N LEU A 253 -11.23 -1.94 -5.56
CA LEU A 253 -11.06 -3.23 -6.23
C LEU A 253 -12.20 -4.22 -5.92
N ASP A 254 -13.39 -3.72 -5.60
CA ASP A 254 -14.55 -4.55 -5.27
C ASP A 254 -14.96 -5.49 -6.42
N CYS A 255 -14.78 -5.06 -7.68
CA CYS A 255 -15.00 -5.93 -8.85
C CYS A 255 -14.18 -7.23 -8.83
N LEU A 256 -13.10 -7.29 -8.05
CA LEU A 256 -12.27 -8.49 -7.92
C LEU A 256 -12.92 -9.58 -7.06
N TYR A 257 -13.88 -9.20 -6.22
CA TYR A 257 -14.55 -10.09 -5.26
C TYR A 257 -15.99 -10.43 -5.67
N GLU A 258 -16.54 -9.75 -6.68
CA GLU A 258 -17.88 -10.03 -7.23
C GLU A 258 -17.88 -11.12 -8.32
N ILE A 259 -16.70 -11.65 -8.68
CA ILE A 259 -16.55 -12.76 -9.63
C ILE A 259 -16.69 -14.09 -8.86
N GLU A 260 -17.91 -14.39 -8.39
CA GLU A 260 -18.33 -15.73 -7.98
C GLU A 260 -19.02 -16.49 -9.13
#